data_AF-A0A2G7HIX3-F1
#
_entry.id   AF-A0A2G7HIX3-F1
#
_cell.length_a   1.000
_cell.length_b   1.000
_cell.length_c   1.000
_cell.angle_alpha   90.00
_cell.angle_beta   90.00
_cell.angle_gamma   90.00
#
_symmetry.space_group_name_H-M   'P 1'
#
loop_
_entity.id
_entity.type
_entity.pdbx_description
1 polymer ?
#
loop_
_entity_poly.entity_id
_entity_poly.type
_entity_poly.pdbx_seq_one_letter_code
_entity_poly.pdbx_strand_id
1 'polypeptide(L)'
;MISPDGRYINEAEASGREGRNDCTEFCTASGYTEDIPGRTKVGEPLPVCENFIYDQQRDTVYKIQLINIPGIKDLPDYRRLSRNRKRQLRKMKTKSRLSVPIWNAAGTMAV
;
A
#
# COMPACT_ATOMS: atom_id res chain seq x y z
N MET A 1 -1.53 -10.73 -6.45
CA MET A 1 -2.02 -11.08 -7.81
C MET A 1 -0.94 -11.87 -8.52
N ILE A 2 -1.33 -12.87 -9.30
CA ILE A 2 -0.41 -13.74 -10.03
C ILE A 2 -0.48 -13.36 -11.51
N SER A 3 0.66 -13.37 -12.21
CA SER A 3 0.68 -13.19 -13.66
C SER A 3 -0.05 -14.34 -14.38
N PRO A 4 -0.61 -14.12 -15.58
CA PRO A 4 -1.32 -15.15 -16.34
C PRO A 4 -0.48 -16.41 -16.62
N ASP A 5 0.84 -16.25 -16.76
CA ASP A 5 1.79 -17.34 -16.96
C ASP A 5 2.28 -17.98 -15.64
N GLY A 6 1.82 -17.48 -14.50
CA GLY A 6 2.20 -17.96 -13.17
C GLY A 6 3.58 -17.54 -12.68
N ARG A 7 4.41 -16.92 -13.53
CA ARG A 7 5.81 -16.63 -13.23
C ARG A 7 6.01 -15.59 -12.13
N TYR A 8 5.18 -14.55 -12.11
CA TYR A 8 5.33 -13.41 -11.23
C TYR A 8 4.21 -13.37 -10.19
N ILE A 9 4.58 -13.28 -8.93
CA ILE A 9 3.65 -13.06 -7.82
C ILE A 9 3.83 -11.64 -7.30
N ASN A 10 2.75 -10.88 -7.28
CA ASN A 10 2.70 -9.54 -6.71
C ASN A 10 2.13 -9.60 -5.30
N GLU A 11 2.92 -9.11 -4.35
CA GLU A 11 2.60 -9.03 -2.94
C GLU A 11 2.67 -7.58 -2.46
N ALA A 12 1.78 -7.22 -1.54
CA ALA A 12 1.79 -5.93 -0.89
C ALA A 12 1.73 -6.14 0.62
N GLU A 13 2.79 -5.71 1.29
CA GLU A 13 2.89 -5.77 2.74
C GLU A 13 2.44 -4.44 3.33
N ALA A 14 1.53 -4.49 4.31
CA ALA A 14 1.04 -3.31 5.02
C ALA A 14 1.55 -3.29 6.46
N SER A 15 2.37 -2.29 6.80
CA SER A 15 2.96 -2.12 8.13
C SER A 15 2.48 -0.83 8.82
N GLY A 16 2.67 -0.75 10.14
CA GLY A 16 2.33 0.44 10.93
C GLY A 16 0.82 0.62 11.18
N ARG A 17 0.08 -0.48 11.37
CA ARG A 17 -1.31 -0.43 11.85
C ARG A 17 -1.31 -0.19 13.36
N GLU A 18 -1.26 1.08 13.76
CA GLU A 18 -1.43 1.50 15.15
C GLU A 18 -2.83 2.08 15.39
N GLY A 19 -3.23 2.25 16.66
CA GLY A 19 -4.48 2.92 17.02
C GLY A 19 -5.77 2.13 16.70
N ARG A 20 -5.70 0.79 16.65
CA ARG A 20 -6.90 -0.06 16.60
C ARG A 20 -7.52 -0.16 17.98
N ASN A 21 -8.84 -0.05 18.03
CA ASN A 21 -9.60 -0.39 19.23
C ASN A 21 -9.81 -1.89 19.28
N ASP A 22 -9.81 -2.46 20.48
CA ASP A 22 -10.26 -3.82 20.68
C ASP A 22 -11.79 -3.83 20.82
N CYS A 23 -12.40 -4.87 20.27
CA CYS A 23 -13.83 -5.13 20.35
C CYS A 23 -14.03 -6.45 21.08
N THR A 24 -14.95 -6.45 22.02
CA THR A 24 -15.20 -7.59 22.87
C THR A 24 -16.16 -8.58 22.19
N GLU A 25 -15.72 -9.83 22.06
CA GLU A 25 -16.51 -10.96 21.57
C GLU A 25 -17.07 -11.76 22.75
N PHE A 26 -18.40 -11.86 22.81
CA PHE A 26 -19.11 -12.49 23.93
C PHE A 26 -19.59 -13.93 23.64
N CYS A 27 -19.54 -14.37 22.38
CA CYS A 27 -20.00 -15.70 21.96
C CYS A 27 -18.82 -16.50 21.39
N THR A 28 -17.97 -17.00 22.28
CA THR A 28 -16.78 -17.77 21.92
C THR A 28 -16.99 -19.25 22.25
N ALA A 29 -16.25 -20.13 21.57
CA ALA A 29 -16.29 -21.57 21.87
C ALA A 29 -15.70 -21.91 23.26
N SER A 30 -14.87 -21.02 23.81
CA SER A 30 -14.24 -21.16 25.13
C SER A 30 -15.20 -20.87 26.28
N GLY A 31 -16.32 -20.17 26.02
CA GLY A 31 -17.25 -19.71 27.05
C GLY A 31 -16.75 -18.48 27.83
N TYR A 32 -15.65 -17.86 27.39
CA TYR A 32 -15.09 -16.64 27.97
C TYR A 32 -15.13 -15.48 26.99
N THR A 33 -15.16 -14.28 27.54
CA THR A 33 -15.04 -13.05 26.75
C THR A 33 -13.64 -12.94 26.15
N GLU A 34 -13.55 -12.77 24.82
CA GLU A 34 -12.29 -12.60 24.09
C GLU A 34 -12.27 -11.25 23.37
N ASP A 35 -11.08 -10.68 23.19
CA ASP A 35 -10.91 -9.43 22.46
C ASP A 35 -10.48 -9.68 21.02
N ILE A 36 -11.19 -9.04 20.07
CA ILE A 36 -10.89 -9.08 18.64
C ILE A 36 -10.45 -7.69 18.13
N PRO A 37 -9.50 -7.64 17.18
CA PRO A 37 -8.97 -6.38 16.68
C PRO A 37 -10.02 -5.63 15.85
N GLY A 38 -10.40 -4.45 16.33
CA GLY A 38 -11.36 -3.56 15.68
C GLY A 38 -10.73 -2.62 14.63
N ARG A 39 -11.52 -1.61 14.25
CA ARG A 39 -11.11 -0.60 13.27
C ARG A 39 -10.32 0.54 13.93
N THR A 40 -9.28 1.01 13.25
CA THR A 40 -8.52 2.22 13.58
C THR A 40 -9.39 3.49 13.55
N LYS A 41 -9.14 4.43 14.47
CA LYS A 41 -9.83 5.73 14.53
C LYS A 41 -9.47 6.67 13.38
N VAL A 42 -10.35 7.64 13.14
CA VAL A 42 -10.11 8.71 12.16
C VAL A 42 -9.01 9.62 12.69
N GLY A 43 -8.06 10.00 11.83
CA GLY A 43 -6.94 10.87 12.18
C GLY A 43 -5.67 10.11 12.54
N GLU A 44 -5.77 8.80 12.78
CA GLU A 44 -4.61 7.95 13.00
C GLU A 44 -3.73 7.82 11.75
N PRO A 45 -2.43 7.54 11.91
CA PRO A 45 -1.52 7.29 10.80
C PRO A 45 -2.05 6.17 9.89
N LEU A 46 -2.06 6.43 8.58
CA LEU A 46 -2.37 5.42 7.58
C LEU A 46 -1.23 4.38 7.52
N PRO A 47 -1.57 3.09 7.31
CA PRO A 47 -0.57 2.05 7.15
C PRO A 47 0.32 2.33 5.94
N VAL A 48 1.59 1.98 6.05
CA VAL A 48 2.54 2.04 4.95
C VAL A 48 2.39 0.75 4.15
N CYS A 49 2.20 0.88 2.84
CA CYS A 49 2.17 -0.27 1.94
C CYS A 49 3.47 -0.33 1.16
N GLU A 50 4.17 -1.45 1.24
CA GLU A 50 5.34 -1.76 0.42
C GLU A 50 4.98 -2.88 -0.56
N ASN A 51 5.40 -2.74 -1.82
CA ASN A 51 5.08 -3.70 -2.86
C ASN A 51 6.31 -4.51 -3.26
N PHE A 52 6.09 -5.80 -3.48
CA PHE A 52 7.10 -6.77 -3.85
C PHE A 52 6.64 -7.58 -5.06
N ILE A 53 7.61 -7.96 -5.89
CA ILE A 53 7.43 -8.87 -7.03
C ILE A 53 8.34 -10.06 -6.79
N TYR A 54 7.75 -11.24 -6.71
CA TYR A 54 8.48 -12.50 -6.65
C TYR A 54 8.52 -13.14 -8.04
N ASP A 55 9.73 -13.46 -8.54
CA ASP A 55 9.96 -14.21 -9.78
C ASP A 55 10.23 -15.67 -9.44
N GLN A 56 9.28 -16.55 -9.77
CA GLN A 56 9.38 -17.98 -9.47
C GLN A 56 10.55 -18.67 -10.16
N GLN A 57 10.95 -18.23 -11.36
CA GLN A 57 12.02 -18.90 -12.10
C GLN A 57 13.40 -18.60 -11.53
N ARG A 58 13.56 -17.42 -10.93
CA ARG A 58 14.81 -16.96 -10.34
C ARG A 58 14.84 -17.11 -8.82
N ASP A 59 13.73 -17.54 -8.23
CA ASP A 59 13.51 -17.61 -6.79
C ASP A 59 13.96 -16.32 -6.07
N THR A 60 13.54 -15.17 -6.60
CA THR A 60 14.03 -13.86 -6.15
C THR A 60 12.88 -12.90 -5.91
N VAL A 61 12.96 -12.14 -4.83
CA VAL A 61 12.01 -11.08 -4.46
C VAL A 61 12.59 -9.71 -4.78
N TYR A 62 11.84 -8.90 -5.52
CA TYR A 62 12.18 -7.52 -5.88
C TYR A 62 11.27 -6.53 -5.15
N LYS A 63 11.87 -5.59 -4.42
CA LYS A 63 11.14 -4.48 -3.77
C LYS A 63 10.94 -3.33 -4.76
N ILE A 64 9.71 -2.87 -4.94
CA ILE A 64 9.39 -1.75 -5.83
C ILE A 64 9.69 -0.42 -5.14
N GLN A 65 10.66 0.33 -5.66
CA GLN A 65 11.01 1.66 -5.16
C GLN A 65 10.23 2.76 -5.90
N LEU A 66 9.18 3.27 -5.25
CA LEU A 66 8.34 4.34 -5.78
C LEU A 66 9.05 5.70 -5.92
N ILE A 67 10.15 5.91 -5.20
CA ILE A 67 10.79 7.22 -5.12
C ILE A 67 11.43 7.68 -6.44
N ASN A 68 11.70 6.72 -7.33
CA ASN A 68 12.37 6.94 -8.61
C ASN A 68 11.37 7.08 -9.78
N ILE A 69 10.06 7.02 -9.51
CA ILE A 69 9.04 7.16 -10.57
C ILE A 69 8.96 8.64 -10.97
N PRO A 70 9.19 8.99 -12.24
CA PRO A 70 9.07 10.38 -12.70
C PRO A 70 7.64 10.87 -12.50
N GLY A 71 7.49 12.11 -12.04
CA GLY A 71 6.18 12.73 -11.82
C GLY A 71 5.45 12.35 -10.53
N ILE A 72 5.93 11.37 -9.74
CA ILE A 72 5.24 10.93 -8.50
C ILE A 72 5.16 12.02 -7.41
N LYS A 73 6.01 13.06 -7.51
CA LYS A 73 6.04 14.22 -6.62
C LYS A 73 5.59 15.51 -7.30
N ASP A 74 5.09 15.42 -8.54
CA ASP A 74 4.66 16.60 -9.28
C ASP A 74 3.36 17.15 -8.72
N LEU A 75 3.26 18.48 -8.71
CA LEU A 75 2.06 19.15 -8.24
C LEU A 75 1.16 19.42 -9.43
N PRO A 76 -0.17 19.29 -9.24
CA PRO A 76 -1.09 19.65 -10.29
C PRO A 76 -0.96 21.12 -10.67
N ASP A 77 -1.21 21.38 -11.95
CA ASP A 77 -0.91 22.62 -12.66
C ASP A 77 -1.53 23.88 -12.03
N TYR A 78 -2.78 23.78 -11.56
CA TYR A 78 -3.50 24.88 -10.92
C TYR A 78 -2.81 25.40 -9.64
N ARG A 79 -1.94 24.57 -9.05
CA ARG A 79 -1.24 24.88 -7.81
C ARG A 79 0.04 25.67 -8.02
N ARG A 80 0.47 25.86 -9.28
CA ARG A 80 1.65 26.66 -9.65
C ARG A 80 1.48 28.15 -9.32
N LEU A 81 0.26 28.69 -9.36
CA LEU A 81 -0.03 30.08 -9.00
C LEU A 81 -0.03 30.35 -7.48
N SER A 82 0.05 29.32 -6.63
CA SER A 82 -0.08 29.51 -5.18
C SER A 82 1.22 30.03 -4.55
N ARG A 83 1.15 31.17 -3.86
CA ARG A 83 2.26 31.73 -3.02
C ARG A 83 2.81 30.73 -1.99
N ASN A 84 2.01 29.74 -1.59
CA ASN A 84 2.36 28.76 -0.55
C ASN A 84 2.96 27.44 -1.10
N ARG A 85 3.39 27.40 -2.37
CA ARG A 85 3.91 26.20 -3.05
C ARG A 85 5.00 25.45 -2.26
N LYS A 86 6.01 26.15 -1.77
CA LYS A 86 7.14 25.53 -1.02
C LYS A 86 6.67 24.87 0.28
N ARG A 87 5.74 25.49 1.00
CA ARG A 87 5.14 24.95 2.23
C ARG A 87 4.29 23.71 1.94
N GLN A 88 3.61 23.70 0.80
CA GLN A 88 2.78 22.58 0.36
C GLN A 88 3.61 21.39 -0.13
N LEU A 89 4.72 21.61 -0.84
CA LEU A 89 5.70 20.57 -1.20
C LEU A 89 6.21 19.83 0.03
N ARG A 90 6.57 20.57 1.09
CA ARG A 90 7.10 19.99 2.33
C ARG A 90 6.08 19.11 3.07
N LYS A 91 4.78 19.41 2.93
CA LYS A 91 3.69 18.61 3.51
C LYS A 91 3.33 17.38 2.67
N MET A 92 3.63 17.39 1.38
CA MET A 92 3.38 16.27 0.46
C MET A 92 4.50 15.22 0.48
N LYS A 93 4.94 14.79 1.67
CA LYS A 93 5.62 13.49 1.82
C LYS A 93 4.58 12.37 1.77
N THR A 94 3.70 12.40 0.77
CA THR A 94 2.59 11.45 0.66
C THR A 94 3.17 10.08 0.34
N LYS A 95 2.83 9.09 1.17
CA LYS A 95 3.14 7.69 0.90
C LYS A 95 2.19 7.23 -0.20
N SER A 96 2.66 7.20 -1.44
CA SER A 96 1.91 6.69 -2.59
C SER A 96 1.78 5.17 -2.48
N ARG A 97 0.58 4.66 -2.68
CA ARG A 97 0.33 3.21 -2.78
C ARG A 97 0.15 2.85 -4.24
N LEU A 98 0.85 1.82 -4.70
CA LEU A 98 0.62 1.25 -6.02
C LEU A 98 -0.67 0.42 -6.00
N SER A 99 -1.49 0.59 -7.02
CA SER A 99 -2.57 -0.35 -7.31
C SER A 99 -1.99 -1.70 -7.74
N VAL A 100 -2.84 -2.72 -7.75
CA VAL A 100 -2.42 -4.03 -8.21
C VAL A 100 -2.11 -3.98 -9.72
N PRO A 101 -1.01 -4.57 -10.20
CA PRO A 101 -0.66 -4.51 -11.61
C PRO A 101 -1.66 -5.25 -12.49
N ILE A 102 -1.93 -4.68 -13.65
CA ILE A 102 -2.84 -5.22 -14.66
C ILE A 102 -2.01 -5.88 -15.76
N TRP A 103 -2.15 -7.19 -15.92
CA TRP A 103 -1.40 -7.97 -16.90
C TRP A 103 -2.09 -7.96 -18.26
N ASN A 104 -1.29 -7.97 -19.34
CA ASN A 104 -1.79 -8.33 -20.66
C ASN A 104 -2.13 -9.83 -20.73
N ALA A 105 -2.93 -10.24 -21.72
CA ALA A 105 -3.37 -11.64 -21.85
C ALA A 105 -2.19 -12.63 -21.99
N ALA A 106 -1.08 -12.19 -22.58
CA ALA A 106 0.12 -13.01 -22.76
C ALA A 106 0.96 -13.17 -21.48
N GLY A 107 0.68 -12.42 -20.42
CA GLY A 107 1.46 -12.41 -19.17
C GLY A 107 2.87 -11.83 -19.30
N THR A 108 3.18 -11.18 -20.43
CA THR A 108 4.52 -10.64 -20.71
C THR A 108 4.72 -9.22 -20.21
N MET A 109 3.64 -8.46 -20.03
CA MET A 109 3.70 -7.05 -19.62
C MET A 109 2.60 -6.74 -18.61
N ALA A 110 2.89 -5.81 -17.69
CA ALA A 110 1.93 -5.28 -16.74
C ALA A 110 2.03 -3.76 -16.62
N VAL A 111 0.91 -3.11 -16.29
CA VAL A 111 0.78 -1.67 -16.03
C VAL A 111 0.17 -1.43 -14.65
#